data_AF-A0AAV4E856-F1
#
_entry.id   AF-A0AAV4E856-F1
#
_cell.length_a   1.000
_cell.length_b   1.000
_cell.length_c   1.000
_cell.angle_alpha   90.00
_cell.angle_beta   90.00
_cell.angle_gamma   90.00
#
_symmetry.space_group_name_H-M   'P 1'
#
loop_
_entity.id
_entity.type
_entity.pdbx_description
1 polymer ?
#
loop_
_entity_poly.entity_id
_entity_poly.type
_entity_poly.pdbx_seq_one_letter_code
_entity_poly.pdbx_strand_id
1 'polypeptide(L)'
;MALLQSLTNIPATFGDLATHLILSLPQTQCAHFITDTYKPNSIKGCERERRGSSNNNSFLLKGPAMKVPRNWKLFMSSDENKKALTSFLLNEFQKDSFAPRLFKRELYFVCEDRCELLTRDDGVFVTSRPIQDLFSSQEEADTRIILHCFYVSKQPFTSRTVIKSPVTDVFLLLMSFAEEIGKSIIFDTGAGNNRRLLDMSRLSSSIPEHLQNVSLGLHAFTGSDTTSCFAGKGKVRPLKFLKQDPSLSAVFARLGTSEDVSEIDMLQLEAFVCTVYGKASENSVNKVRYDKIRQSFRGRQNFLSNTDGIDFTQLPPCKAVLHLHIKRANYQTLLWRTSSFQFPDLPDPEKHGWRSTPSGRLEIQ
;
A
#
# COMPACT_ATOMS: atom_id res chain seq x y z
N MET A 1 7.35 -3.99 -7.97
CA MET A 1 8.38 -4.64 -7.08
C MET A 1 8.08 -6.08 -6.68
N ALA A 2 6.82 -6.48 -6.47
CA ALA A 2 6.47 -7.84 -6.02
C ALA A 2 7.06 -8.98 -6.89
N LEU A 3 7.16 -8.78 -8.21
CA LEU A 3 7.79 -9.77 -9.11
C LEU A 3 9.27 -9.99 -8.78
N LEU A 4 10.04 -8.92 -8.54
CA LEU A 4 11.46 -8.99 -8.19
C LEU A 4 11.71 -9.63 -6.82
N GLN A 5 10.79 -9.41 -5.87
CA GLN A 5 10.87 -9.99 -4.53
C GLN A 5 10.45 -11.46 -4.48
N SER A 6 9.68 -11.92 -5.47
CA SER A 6 9.22 -13.32 -5.55
C SER A 6 10.12 -14.23 -6.38
N LEU A 7 11.24 -13.71 -6.92
CA LEU A 7 12.24 -14.52 -7.62
C LEU A 7 12.89 -15.51 -6.64
N THR A 8 12.70 -16.81 -6.89
CA THR A 8 13.31 -17.90 -6.12
C THR A 8 14.70 -18.24 -6.61
N ASN A 9 14.93 -18.18 -7.92
CA ASN A 9 16.22 -18.41 -8.56
C ASN A 9 16.73 -17.09 -9.12
N ILE A 10 17.68 -16.49 -8.41
CA ILE A 10 18.24 -15.20 -8.80
C ILE A 10 19.40 -15.45 -9.77
N PRO A 11 19.38 -14.87 -10.97
CA PRO A 11 20.44 -15.08 -11.95
C PRO A 11 21.81 -14.57 -11.47
N ALA A 12 22.87 -15.05 -12.13
CA ALA A 12 24.24 -14.77 -11.73
C ALA A 12 24.62 -13.29 -11.89
N THR A 13 24.13 -12.63 -12.95
CA THR A 13 24.42 -11.23 -13.27
C THR A 13 23.17 -10.39 -13.37
N PHE A 14 23.32 -9.06 -13.24
CA PHE A 14 22.19 -8.13 -13.41
C PHE A 14 21.62 -8.13 -14.84
N GLY A 15 22.44 -8.39 -15.86
CA GLY A 15 21.98 -8.56 -17.25
C GLY A 15 21.13 -9.83 -17.42
N ASP A 16 21.55 -10.93 -16.79
CA ASP A 16 20.74 -12.16 -16.76
C ASP A 16 19.44 -11.95 -15.98
N LEU A 17 19.48 -11.16 -14.90
CA LEU A 17 18.29 -10.76 -14.15
C LEU A 17 17.30 -9.98 -15.02
N ALA A 18 17.77 -8.98 -15.78
CA ALA A 18 16.95 -8.22 -16.71
C ALA A 18 16.32 -9.14 -17.76
N THR A 19 17.12 -10.01 -18.37
CA THR A 19 16.68 -11.01 -19.36
C THR A 19 15.63 -11.97 -18.77
N HIS A 20 15.86 -12.45 -17.56
CA HIS A 20 14.93 -13.34 -16.86
C HIS A 20 13.61 -12.61 -16.53
N LEU A 21 13.68 -11.35 -16.09
CA LEU A 21 12.52 -10.57 -15.71
C LEU A 21 11.58 -10.35 -16.91
N ILE A 22 12.09 -9.87 -18.04
CA ILE A 22 11.25 -9.60 -19.22
C ILE A 22 10.63 -10.89 -19.80
N LEU A 23 11.33 -12.04 -19.67
CA LEU A 23 10.80 -13.35 -20.04
C LEU A 23 9.69 -13.84 -19.10
N SER A 24 9.77 -13.48 -17.83
CA SER A 24 8.77 -13.84 -16.83
C SER A 24 7.49 -13.00 -16.90
N LEU A 25 7.51 -11.89 -17.67
CA LEU A 25 6.32 -11.09 -17.90
C LEU A 25 5.29 -11.89 -18.72
N PRO A 26 3.98 -11.72 -18.46
CA PRO A 26 2.93 -12.38 -19.23
C PRO A 26 3.08 -12.12 -20.73
N GLN A 27 2.90 -13.15 -21.56
CA GLN A 27 2.91 -13.04 -23.03
C GLN A 27 1.61 -12.40 -23.51
N THR A 28 1.47 -11.10 -23.27
CA THR A 28 0.33 -10.26 -23.64
C THR A 28 0.79 -9.13 -24.56
N GLN A 29 -0.15 -8.60 -25.36
CA GLN A 29 0.09 -7.45 -26.23
C GLN A 29 0.44 -6.20 -25.44
N CYS A 30 -0.18 -5.99 -24.28
CA CYS A 30 0.12 -4.86 -23.40
C CYS A 30 0.45 -5.37 -21.99
N ALA A 31 1.51 -4.82 -21.40
CA ALA A 31 1.92 -5.09 -20.03
C ALA A 31 2.35 -3.80 -19.34
N HIS A 32 1.90 -3.60 -18.10
CA HIS A 32 2.31 -2.50 -17.24
C HIS A 32 3.18 -3.04 -16.10
N PHE A 33 4.44 -2.63 -16.05
CA PHE A 33 5.38 -2.94 -14.98
C PHE A 33 5.50 -1.74 -14.04
N ILE A 34 4.75 -1.80 -12.93
CA ILE A 34 4.58 -0.70 -11.99
C ILE A 34 5.51 -0.89 -10.78
N THR A 35 6.23 0.17 -10.44
CA THR A 35 7.23 0.19 -9.37
C THR A 35 6.93 1.30 -8.36
N ASP A 36 7.46 1.15 -7.15
CA ASP A 36 7.43 2.19 -6.13
C ASP A 36 8.46 3.27 -6.46
N THR A 37 8.22 4.48 -5.98
CA THR A 37 9.23 5.54 -5.87
C THR A 37 9.73 5.59 -4.43
N TYR A 38 11.02 5.85 -4.24
CA TYR A 38 11.62 5.88 -2.91
C TYR A 38 11.99 7.31 -2.56
N LYS A 39 11.17 7.94 -1.72
CA LYS A 39 11.39 9.33 -1.24
C LYS A 39 11.86 9.27 0.22
N PRO A 40 12.99 9.90 0.58
CA PRO A 40 13.51 9.83 1.95
C PRO A 40 12.63 10.60 2.94
N ASN A 41 12.14 11.77 2.55
CA ASN A 41 11.34 12.65 3.40
C ASN A 41 9.84 12.45 3.12
N SER A 42 9.34 11.23 3.33
CA SER A 42 7.91 10.91 3.19
C SER A 42 7.43 10.01 4.33
N ILE A 43 6.11 9.89 4.49
CA ILE A 43 5.49 8.98 5.47
C ILE A 43 6.01 7.55 5.26
N LYS A 44 6.11 7.12 3.99
CA LYS A 44 6.59 5.79 3.64
C LYS A 44 8.09 5.62 3.85
N GLY A 45 8.89 6.65 3.57
CA GLY A 45 10.31 6.67 3.92
C GLY A 45 10.53 6.41 5.41
N CYS A 46 9.82 7.14 6.27
CA CYS A 46 9.86 6.94 7.73
C CYS A 46 9.48 5.51 8.15
N GLU A 47 8.39 4.96 7.62
CA GLU A 47 7.95 3.61 7.98
C GLU A 47 8.93 2.52 7.52
N ARG A 48 9.60 2.71 6.39
CA ARG A 48 10.65 1.80 5.90
C ARG A 48 11.88 1.84 6.81
N GLU A 49 12.32 3.02 7.24
CA GLU A 49 13.41 3.17 8.21
C GLU A 49 13.06 2.50 9.55
N ARG A 50 11.84 2.70 10.06
CA ARG A 50 11.35 2.06 11.29
C ARG A 50 11.38 0.54 11.22
N ARG A 51 11.18 -0.04 10.03
CA ARG A 51 11.25 -1.48 9.77
C ARG A 51 12.68 -2.00 9.54
N GLY A 52 13.68 -1.12 9.64
CA GLY A 52 15.09 -1.49 9.50
C GLY A 52 15.60 -1.48 8.05
N SER A 53 15.03 -0.63 7.17
CA SER A 53 15.68 -0.36 5.87
C SER A 53 17.13 0.06 6.08
N SER A 54 18.04 -0.64 5.43
CA SER A 54 19.49 -0.49 5.63
C SER A 54 20.07 0.50 4.61
N ASN A 55 20.16 1.79 4.96
CA ASN A 55 20.76 2.80 4.08
C ASN A 55 22.30 2.64 3.96
N ASN A 56 22.92 1.83 4.83
CA ASN A 56 24.39 1.63 4.87
C ASN A 56 24.93 0.62 3.84
N ASN A 57 24.07 -0.02 3.05
CA ASN A 57 24.46 -1.03 2.05
C ASN A 57 24.09 -0.60 0.62
N SER A 58 24.33 0.67 0.29
CA SER A 58 24.16 1.15 -1.08
C SER A 58 25.15 0.44 -2.00
N PHE A 59 24.60 -0.23 -2.99
CA PHE A 59 25.34 -1.05 -3.94
C PHE A 59 25.41 -0.28 -5.25
N LEU A 60 26.62 0.13 -5.63
CA LEU A 60 26.82 0.86 -6.87
C LEU A 60 26.68 -0.09 -8.06
N LEU A 61 25.51 -0.09 -8.68
CA LEU A 61 25.20 -0.90 -9.86
C LEU A 61 25.90 -0.29 -11.09
N LYS A 62 26.99 -0.91 -11.56
CA LYS A 62 27.85 -0.37 -12.64
C LYS A 62 27.51 -0.87 -14.05
N GLY A 63 26.71 -1.94 -14.18
CA GLY A 63 26.32 -2.47 -15.49
C GLY A 63 25.89 -3.94 -15.49
N PRO A 64 25.53 -4.50 -16.66
CA PRO A 64 24.86 -5.79 -16.78
C PRO A 64 25.74 -6.99 -16.41
N ALA A 65 27.06 -6.93 -16.65
CA ALA A 65 27.98 -8.03 -16.33
C ALA A 65 28.27 -8.18 -14.82
N MET A 66 27.83 -7.22 -14.00
CA MET A 66 28.04 -7.24 -12.57
C MET A 66 27.25 -8.39 -11.93
N LYS A 67 27.89 -9.09 -10.99
CA LYS A 67 27.25 -10.19 -10.26
C LYS A 67 26.16 -9.65 -9.34
N VAL A 68 25.05 -10.36 -9.27
CA VAL A 68 24.00 -10.06 -8.30
C VAL A 68 24.53 -10.36 -6.88
N PRO A 69 24.22 -9.53 -5.86
CA PRO A 69 24.65 -9.79 -4.50
C PRO A 69 24.17 -11.15 -3.97
N ARG A 70 25.06 -11.86 -3.26
CA ARG A 70 24.73 -13.16 -2.64
C ARG A 70 23.53 -13.06 -1.69
N ASN A 71 23.45 -11.98 -0.92
CA ASN A 71 22.32 -11.72 -0.03
C ASN A 71 21.31 -10.76 -0.69
N TRP A 72 20.47 -11.30 -1.58
CA TRP A 72 19.46 -10.52 -2.30
C TRP A 72 18.43 -9.88 -1.39
N LYS A 73 18.03 -10.55 -0.30
CA LYS A 73 17.07 -10.00 0.66
C LYS A 73 17.59 -8.70 1.27
N LEU A 74 18.88 -8.66 1.62
CA LEU A 74 19.56 -7.46 2.13
C LEU A 74 19.74 -6.40 1.04
N PHE A 75 20.02 -6.79 -0.21
CA PHE A 75 20.04 -5.83 -1.32
C PHE A 75 18.67 -5.16 -1.47
N MET A 76 17.60 -5.96 -1.44
CA MET A 76 16.20 -5.53 -1.57
C MET A 76 15.63 -4.87 -0.31
N SER A 77 16.41 -4.68 0.76
CA SER A 77 15.98 -3.85 1.91
C SER A 77 16.45 -2.40 1.82
N SER A 78 17.42 -2.07 0.97
CA SER A 78 17.84 -0.68 0.72
C SER A 78 16.96 -0.02 -0.35
N ASP A 79 16.52 1.19 -0.07
CA ASP A 79 15.70 1.98 -0.98
C ASP A 79 16.52 2.51 -2.16
N GLU A 80 17.78 2.88 -1.92
CA GLU A 80 18.74 3.27 -2.97
C GLU A 80 19.00 2.14 -3.95
N ASN A 81 19.15 0.91 -3.45
CA ASN A 81 19.36 -0.27 -4.29
C ASN A 81 18.15 -0.58 -5.17
N LYS A 82 16.93 -0.47 -4.62
CA LYS A 82 15.70 -0.66 -5.39
C LYS A 82 15.57 0.41 -6.48
N LYS A 83 15.84 1.67 -6.14
CA LYS A 83 15.85 2.80 -7.09
C LYS A 83 16.86 2.57 -8.22
N ALA A 84 18.10 2.24 -7.87
CA ALA A 84 19.16 1.94 -8.84
C ALA A 84 18.79 0.74 -9.73
N LEU A 85 18.20 -0.31 -9.15
CA LEU A 85 17.74 -1.47 -9.89
C LEU A 85 16.61 -1.12 -10.88
N THR A 86 15.61 -0.35 -10.48
CA THR A 86 14.52 0.05 -11.37
C THR A 86 15.00 0.89 -12.54
N SER A 87 15.90 1.85 -12.30
CA SER A 87 16.51 2.66 -13.36
C SER A 87 17.39 1.80 -14.28
N PHE A 88 18.18 0.88 -13.71
CA PHE A 88 18.97 -0.07 -14.50
C PHE A 88 18.09 -0.93 -15.42
N LEU A 89 16.99 -1.48 -14.91
CA LEU A 89 16.09 -2.34 -15.69
C LEU A 89 15.47 -1.59 -16.87
N LEU A 90 15.00 -0.35 -16.64
CA LEU A 90 14.49 0.50 -17.72
C LEU A 90 15.56 0.73 -18.80
N ASN A 91 16.77 1.12 -18.39
CA ASN A 91 17.89 1.36 -19.30
C ASN A 91 18.28 0.11 -20.10
N GLU A 92 18.25 -1.09 -19.49
CA GLU A 92 18.49 -2.34 -20.22
C GLU A 92 17.37 -2.63 -21.23
N PHE A 93 16.10 -2.47 -20.83
CA PHE A 93 14.96 -2.77 -21.69
C PHE A 93 14.82 -1.81 -22.88
N GLN A 94 15.44 -0.63 -22.82
CA GLN A 94 15.55 0.32 -23.93
C GLN A 94 16.61 -0.08 -24.98
N LYS A 95 17.44 -1.09 -24.74
CA LYS A 95 18.46 -1.53 -25.70
C LYS A 95 17.87 -2.44 -26.77
N ASP A 96 18.42 -2.35 -27.98
CA ASP A 96 17.98 -3.15 -29.14
C ASP A 96 18.15 -4.65 -28.95
N SER A 97 19.05 -5.09 -28.06
CA SER A 97 19.17 -6.50 -27.67
C SER A 97 17.88 -7.07 -27.08
N PHE A 98 17.00 -6.21 -26.54
CA PHE A 98 15.70 -6.59 -25.99
C PHE A 98 14.55 -6.43 -26.99
N ALA A 99 14.78 -5.83 -28.17
CA ALA A 99 13.74 -5.63 -29.19
C ALA A 99 13.00 -6.92 -29.59
N PRO A 100 13.63 -8.10 -29.74
CA PRO A 100 12.91 -9.34 -30.02
C PRO A 100 11.84 -9.69 -28.97
N ARG A 101 12.03 -9.24 -27.72
CA ARG A 101 11.12 -9.51 -26.58
C ARG A 101 9.93 -8.55 -26.52
N LEU A 102 10.00 -7.45 -27.26
CA LEU A 102 8.97 -6.42 -27.38
C LEU A 102 8.20 -6.51 -28.72
N PHE A 103 8.47 -7.52 -29.56
CA PHE A 103 7.81 -7.66 -30.85
C PHE A 103 6.29 -7.77 -30.71
N LYS A 104 5.55 -6.83 -31.32
CA LYS A 104 4.09 -6.68 -31.21
C LYS A 104 3.59 -6.55 -29.76
N ARG A 105 4.42 -5.97 -28.89
CA ARG A 105 4.11 -5.76 -27.48
C ARG A 105 4.39 -4.32 -27.06
N GLU A 106 3.51 -3.82 -26.21
CA GLU A 106 3.62 -2.56 -25.50
C GLU A 106 3.99 -2.85 -24.04
N LEU A 107 5.15 -2.36 -23.61
CA LEU A 107 5.58 -2.45 -22.21
C LEU A 107 5.62 -1.05 -21.60
N TYR A 108 4.65 -0.76 -20.73
CA TYR A 108 4.64 0.45 -19.93
C TYR A 108 5.48 0.20 -18.68
N PHE A 109 6.58 0.91 -18.52
CA PHE A 109 7.52 0.75 -17.41
C PHE A 109 7.52 2.02 -16.56
N VAL A 110 7.16 1.86 -15.29
CA VAL A 110 7.18 2.94 -14.31
C VAL A 110 8.56 3.00 -13.66
N CYS A 111 9.19 4.18 -13.68
CA CYS A 111 10.43 4.46 -12.97
C CYS A 111 10.34 5.86 -12.36
N GLU A 112 10.49 5.95 -11.04
CA GLU A 112 10.27 7.20 -10.28
C GLU A 112 8.90 7.81 -10.58
N ASP A 113 8.80 9.11 -10.88
CA ASP A 113 7.55 9.81 -11.17
C ASP A 113 7.07 9.67 -12.62
N ARG A 114 7.78 8.89 -13.45
CA ARG A 114 7.52 8.75 -14.90
C ARG A 114 7.08 7.35 -15.28
N CYS A 115 6.39 7.29 -16.42
CA CYS A 115 6.07 6.06 -17.13
C CYS A 115 6.58 6.16 -18.57
N GLU A 116 7.40 5.20 -18.98
CA GLU A 116 7.90 5.06 -20.35
C GLU A 116 7.15 3.91 -21.04
N LEU A 117 6.66 4.14 -22.26
CA LEU A 117 6.22 3.06 -23.13
C LEU A 117 7.41 2.59 -23.98
N LEU A 118 7.74 1.32 -23.83
CA LEU A 118 8.69 0.59 -24.66
C LEU A 118 7.94 -0.22 -25.70
N THR A 119 8.26 0.03 -26.96
CA THR A 119 7.70 -0.66 -28.13
C THR A 119 8.80 -1.10 -29.07
N ARG A 120 8.45 -2.02 -29.96
CA ARG A 120 9.22 -2.31 -31.16
C ARG A 120 8.31 -2.08 -32.36
N ASP A 121 8.66 -1.10 -33.19
CA ASP A 121 8.04 -0.89 -34.50
C ASP A 121 8.58 -1.91 -35.52
N ASP A 122 8.26 -1.78 -36.81
CA ASP A 122 8.60 -2.72 -37.90
C ASP A 122 10.12 -2.91 -38.17
N GLY A 123 10.99 -2.40 -37.29
CA GLY A 123 12.44 -2.53 -37.35
C GLY A 123 13.03 -3.53 -36.33
N VAL A 124 14.31 -3.31 -36.02
CA VAL A 124 15.12 -4.08 -35.06
C VAL A 124 15.31 -3.32 -33.73
N PHE A 125 14.89 -2.07 -33.66
CA PHE A 125 15.21 -1.14 -32.57
C PHE A 125 14.07 -1.02 -31.55
N VAL A 126 14.43 -0.76 -30.29
CA VAL A 126 13.44 -0.42 -29.25
C VAL A 126 13.15 1.08 -29.31
N THR A 127 11.87 1.45 -29.31
CA THR A 127 11.42 2.83 -29.15
C THR A 127 10.94 3.06 -27.71
N SER A 128 11.36 4.15 -27.08
CA SER A 128 10.90 4.59 -25.76
C SER A 128 10.21 5.94 -25.89
N ARG A 129 9.00 6.06 -25.34
CA ARG A 129 8.28 7.33 -25.29
C ARG A 129 7.64 7.55 -23.92
N PRO A 130 7.72 8.77 -23.35
CA PRO A 130 7.03 9.08 -22.11
C PRO A 130 5.51 9.09 -22.30
N ILE A 131 4.79 8.55 -21.33
CA ILE A 131 3.33 8.60 -21.26
C ILE A 131 2.95 9.57 -20.15
N GLN A 132 2.74 10.84 -20.51
CA GLN A 132 2.47 11.92 -19.57
C GLN A 132 1.24 11.64 -18.70
N ASP A 133 0.18 11.04 -19.27
CA ASP A 133 -1.03 10.67 -18.53
C ASP A 133 -0.80 9.66 -17.39
N LEU A 134 0.36 9.01 -17.38
CA LEU A 134 0.80 8.02 -16.39
C LEU A 134 1.95 8.52 -15.52
N PHE A 135 2.31 9.81 -15.61
CA PHE A 135 3.19 10.43 -14.62
C PHE A 135 2.45 10.53 -13.28
N SER A 136 3.17 10.41 -12.17
CA SER A 136 2.51 10.46 -10.86
C SER A 136 3.41 10.86 -9.71
N SER A 137 2.88 11.68 -8.79
CA SER A 137 3.52 11.99 -7.51
C SER A 137 3.32 10.89 -6.45
N GLN A 138 2.39 9.97 -6.67
CA GLN A 138 2.08 8.87 -5.74
C GLN A 138 3.33 8.02 -5.51
N GLU A 139 3.61 7.62 -4.28
CA GLU A 139 4.86 6.93 -3.98
C GLU A 139 4.80 5.43 -4.27
N GLU A 140 3.67 4.79 -4.00
CA GLU A 140 3.56 3.33 -3.98
C GLU A 140 3.00 2.76 -5.28
N ALA A 141 3.41 1.54 -5.60
CA ALA A 141 2.92 0.82 -6.76
C ALA A 141 1.43 0.44 -6.64
N ASP A 142 0.93 0.24 -5.42
CA ASP A 142 -0.46 -0.17 -5.17
C ASP A 142 -1.48 0.91 -5.57
N THR A 143 -1.23 2.17 -5.23
CA THR A 143 -2.07 3.30 -5.63
C THR A 143 -1.89 3.62 -7.10
N ARG A 144 -0.66 3.55 -7.63
CA ARG A 144 -0.38 3.75 -9.06
C ARG A 144 -1.08 2.73 -9.95
N ILE A 145 -1.22 1.48 -9.50
CA ILE A 145 -2.00 0.47 -10.23
C ILE A 145 -3.39 0.99 -10.59
N ILE A 146 -4.05 1.73 -9.70
CA ILE A 146 -5.39 2.29 -9.95
C ILE A 146 -5.36 3.32 -11.08
N LEU A 147 -4.42 4.28 -11.06
CA LEU A 147 -4.21 5.23 -12.16
C LEU A 147 -4.03 4.51 -13.51
N HIS A 148 -3.19 3.47 -13.53
CA HIS A 148 -2.98 2.66 -14.73
C HIS A 148 -4.24 1.90 -15.16
N CYS A 149 -5.06 1.41 -14.23
CA CYS A 149 -6.34 0.78 -14.56
C CYS A 149 -7.29 1.74 -15.27
N PHE A 150 -7.39 2.99 -14.81
CA PHE A 150 -8.18 4.03 -15.48
C PHE A 150 -7.63 4.39 -16.87
N TYR A 151 -6.31 4.45 -17.02
CA TYR A 151 -5.71 4.68 -18.33
C TYR A 151 -6.04 3.55 -19.32
N VAL A 152 -5.87 2.31 -18.88
CA VAL A 152 -6.13 1.11 -19.68
C VAL A 152 -7.63 0.95 -19.96
N SER A 153 -8.50 1.36 -19.05
CA SER A 153 -9.95 1.29 -19.26
C SER A 153 -10.44 2.24 -20.34
N LYS A 154 -9.72 3.33 -20.61
CA LYS A 154 -10.03 4.23 -21.72
C LYS A 154 -9.56 3.71 -23.09
N GLN A 155 -8.75 2.65 -23.13
CA GLN A 155 -8.24 2.09 -24.39
C GLN A 155 -9.32 1.24 -25.10
N PRO A 156 -9.55 1.43 -26.41
CA PRO A 156 -10.69 0.85 -27.13
C PRO A 156 -10.67 -0.68 -27.23
N PHE A 157 -9.48 -1.30 -27.28
CA PHE A 157 -9.35 -2.76 -27.49
C PHE A 157 -9.20 -3.56 -26.20
N THR A 158 -9.15 -2.91 -25.04
CA THR A 158 -8.98 -3.62 -23.77
C THR A 158 -10.34 -4.08 -23.24
N SER A 159 -10.58 -5.39 -23.26
CA SER A 159 -11.79 -6.00 -22.68
C SER A 159 -11.61 -6.45 -21.23
N ARG A 160 -10.39 -6.86 -20.86
CA ARG A 160 -10.06 -7.39 -19.53
C ARG A 160 -8.64 -6.99 -19.13
N THR A 161 -8.50 -6.54 -17.88
CA THR A 161 -7.20 -6.23 -17.27
C THR A 161 -6.90 -7.24 -16.17
N VAL A 162 -5.71 -7.83 -16.18
CA VAL A 162 -5.24 -8.73 -15.11
C VAL A 162 -4.20 -8.00 -14.27
N ILE A 163 -4.44 -7.94 -12.96
CA ILE A 163 -3.59 -7.24 -12.00
C ILE A 163 -2.97 -8.28 -11.10
N LYS A 164 -1.65 -8.46 -11.24
CA LYS A 164 -0.90 -9.41 -10.44
C LYS A 164 -0.27 -8.71 -9.24
N SER A 165 -0.78 -9.00 -8.03
CA SER A 165 -0.19 -8.49 -6.79
C SER A 165 -0.53 -9.40 -5.59
N PRO A 166 0.44 -9.65 -4.69
CA PRO A 166 0.19 -10.34 -3.43
C PRO A 166 -0.37 -9.42 -2.33
N VAL A 167 -0.45 -8.10 -2.58
CA VAL A 167 -0.69 -7.09 -1.54
C VAL A 167 -2.19 -6.88 -1.29
N THR A 168 -2.59 -6.87 -0.02
CA THR A 168 -3.98 -6.65 0.41
C THR A 168 -4.50 -5.25 0.07
N ASP A 169 -3.64 -4.23 0.14
CA ASP A 169 -4.00 -2.84 -0.16
C ASP A 169 -4.48 -2.72 -1.62
N VAL A 170 -3.83 -3.41 -2.57
CA VAL A 170 -4.30 -3.50 -3.97
C VAL A 170 -5.69 -4.13 -4.05
N PHE A 171 -5.97 -5.21 -3.31
CA PHE A 171 -7.31 -5.81 -3.30
C PHE A 171 -8.38 -4.81 -2.85
N LEU A 172 -8.11 -4.07 -1.77
CA LEU A 172 -9.07 -3.10 -1.22
C LEU A 172 -9.27 -1.89 -2.15
N LEU A 173 -8.19 -1.39 -2.76
CA LEU A 173 -8.26 -0.34 -3.75
C LEU A 173 -9.08 -0.78 -4.97
N LEU A 174 -8.82 -1.98 -5.50
CA LEU A 174 -9.60 -2.52 -6.63
C LEU A 174 -11.07 -2.72 -6.26
N MET A 175 -11.38 -3.19 -5.05
CA MET A 175 -12.76 -3.25 -4.57
C MET A 175 -13.44 -1.87 -4.56
N SER A 176 -12.71 -0.81 -4.22
CA SER A 176 -13.24 0.56 -4.13
C SER A 176 -13.43 1.22 -5.50
N PHE A 177 -12.58 0.90 -6.48
CA PHE A 177 -12.58 1.58 -7.79
C PHE A 177 -13.13 0.72 -8.94
N ALA A 178 -13.47 -0.56 -8.71
CA ALA A 178 -13.88 -1.47 -9.79
C ALA A 178 -15.07 -0.96 -10.61
N GLU A 179 -16.06 -0.35 -9.97
CA GLU A 179 -17.23 0.22 -10.64
C GLU A 179 -16.83 1.44 -11.50
N GLU A 180 -16.09 2.38 -10.93
CA GLU A 180 -15.60 3.58 -11.63
C GLU A 180 -14.68 3.26 -12.81
N ILE A 181 -13.86 2.21 -12.70
CA ILE A 181 -12.98 1.77 -13.80
C ILE A 181 -13.81 1.24 -14.98
N GLY A 182 -15.00 0.67 -14.72
CA GLY A 182 -15.98 0.33 -15.75
C GLY A 182 -15.59 -0.82 -16.69
N LYS A 183 -14.56 -1.62 -16.35
CA LYS A 183 -14.11 -2.77 -17.14
C LYS A 183 -13.84 -4.00 -16.28
N SER A 184 -13.75 -5.17 -16.93
CA SER A 184 -13.44 -6.45 -16.25
C SER A 184 -12.01 -6.42 -15.69
N ILE A 185 -11.91 -6.50 -14.36
CA ILE A 185 -10.64 -6.56 -13.63
C ILE A 185 -10.51 -7.92 -12.97
N ILE A 186 -9.44 -8.64 -13.30
CA ILE A 186 -9.07 -9.88 -12.62
C ILE A 186 -7.88 -9.61 -11.71
N PHE A 187 -8.05 -9.82 -10.41
CA PHE A 187 -6.99 -9.77 -9.43
C PHE A 187 -6.34 -11.15 -9.28
N ASP A 188 -5.07 -11.25 -9.68
CA ASP A 188 -4.24 -12.45 -9.58
C ASP A 188 -3.32 -12.37 -8.36
N THR A 189 -3.64 -13.17 -7.35
CA THR A 189 -2.96 -13.15 -6.05
C THR A 189 -2.59 -14.54 -5.56
N GLY A 190 -1.69 -14.63 -4.57
CA GLY A 190 -1.14 -15.89 -4.08
C GLY A 190 -0.16 -16.56 -5.06
N ALA A 191 0.33 -17.74 -4.69
CA ALA A 191 1.29 -18.50 -5.48
C ALA A 191 1.06 -20.02 -5.33
N GLY A 192 1.49 -20.79 -6.34
CA GLY A 192 1.33 -22.25 -6.37
C GLY A 192 -0.14 -22.67 -6.16
N ASN A 193 -0.37 -23.63 -5.27
CA ASN A 193 -1.70 -24.15 -4.92
C ASN A 193 -2.61 -23.10 -4.24
N ASN A 194 -2.03 -22.00 -3.74
CA ASN A 194 -2.74 -20.90 -3.11
C ASN A 194 -2.99 -19.73 -4.08
N ARG A 195 -2.63 -19.85 -5.37
CA ARG A 195 -2.96 -18.84 -6.37
C ARG A 195 -4.47 -18.74 -6.55
N ARG A 196 -4.99 -17.52 -6.64
CA ARG A 196 -6.41 -17.19 -6.83
C ARG A 196 -6.54 -16.12 -7.91
N LEU A 197 -7.53 -16.28 -8.78
CA LEU A 197 -7.96 -15.28 -9.75
C LEU A 197 -9.35 -14.81 -9.34
N LEU A 198 -9.45 -13.56 -8.92
CA LEU A 198 -10.69 -12.96 -8.42
C LEU A 198 -11.21 -11.95 -9.44
N ASP A 199 -12.47 -12.09 -9.86
CA ASP A 199 -13.12 -11.08 -10.70
C ASP A 199 -13.61 -9.94 -9.80
N MET A 200 -12.84 -8.85 -9.77
CA MET A 200 -13.09 -7.71 -8.89
C MET A 200 -14.34 -6.95 -9.29
N SER A 201 -14.65 -6.90 -10.58
CA SER A 201 -15.86 -6.26 -11.11
C SER A 201 -17.11 -6.98 -10.64
N ARG A 202 -17.09 -8.33 -10.60
CA ARG A 202 -18.21 -9.11 -10.04
C ARG A 202 -18.27 -9.02 -8.52
N LEU A 203 -17.11 -9.05 -7.86
CA LEU A 203 -17.03 -8.98 -6.41
C LEU A 203 -17.54 -7.63 -5.88
N SER A 204 -17.17 -6.51 -6.49
CA SER A 204 -17.68 -5.19 -6.11
C SER A 204 -19.20 -5.15 -6.22
N SER A 205 -19.79 -5.57 -7.36
CA SER A 205 -21.25 -5.62 -7.53
C SER A 205 -21.97 -6.54 -6.53
N SER A 206 -21.28 -7.53 -5.97
CA SER A 206 -21.87 -8.45 -4.97
C SER A 206 -21.83 -7.92 -3.53
N ILE A 207 -21.00 -6.90 -3.26
CA ILE A 207 -20.86 -6.30 -1.94
C ILE A 207 -21.71 -5.02 -1.88
N PRO A 208 -22.54 -4.83 -0.83
CA PRO A 208 -23.30 -3.60 -0.66
C PRO A 208 -22.39 -2.36 -0.76
N GLU A 209 -22.83 -1.36 -1.52
CA GLU A 209 -22.08 -0.13 -1.80
C GLU A 209 -21.52 0.53 -0.52
N HIS A 210 -22.33 0.58 0.54
CA HIS A 210 -21.91 1.12 1.84
C HIS A 210 -20.71 0.39 2.45
N LEU A 211 -20.52 -0.91 2.19
CA LEU A 211 -19.37 -1.68 2.68
C LEU A 211 -18.13 -1.52 1.79
N GLN A 212 -18.29 -1.18 0.52
CA GLN A 212 -17.16 -0.91 -0.38
C GLN A 212 -16.40 0.34 0.11
N ASN A 213 -17.15 1.42 0.37
CA ASN A 213 -16.61 2.70 0.86
C ASN A 213 -16.04 2.64 2.30
N VAL A 214 -16.51 1.70 3.11
CA VAL A 214 -16.04 1.50 4.50
C VAL A 214 -14.68 0.80 4.55
N SER A 215 -14.37 -0.04 3.56
CA SER A 215 -13.26 -0.98 3.65
C SER A 215 -11.89 -0.30 3.72
N LEU A 216 -11.69 0.79 2.95
CA LEU A 216 -10.46 1.59 2.99
C LEU A 216 -10.28 2.26 4.36
N GLY A 217 -11.31 2.98 4.82
CA GLY A 217 -11.30 3.65 6.13
C GLY A 217 -11.05 2.67 7.28
N LEU A 218 -11.73 1.52 7.27
CA LEU A 218 -11.55 0.49 8.28
C LEU A 218 -10.14 -0.11 8.25
N HIS A 219 -9.60 -0.37 7.07
CA HIS A 219 -8.26 -0.95 6.93
C HIS A 219 -7.19 -0.01 7.47
N ALA A 220 -7.23 1.27 7.09
CA ALA A 220 -6.38 2.32 7.64
C ALA A 220 -6.55 2.45 9.16
N PHE A 221 -7.79 2.43 9.66
CA PHE A 221 -8.06 2.62 11.08
C PHE A 221 -7.63 1.45 11.96
N THR A 222 -7.67 0.22 11.44
CA THR A 222 -7.30 -0.99 12.20
C THR A 222 -5.84 -1.39 11.98
N GLY A 223 -5.04 -0.55 11.33
CA GLY A 223 -3.61 -0.71 11.10
C GLY A 223 -3.26 -1.10 9.67
N SER A 224 -2.68 -0.18 8.92
CA SER A 224 -2.07 -0.40 7.61
C SER A 224 -0.56 -0.29 7.73
N ASP A 225 0.14 -0.13 6.59
CA ASP A 225 1.57 0.10 6.61
C ASP A 225 2.00 1.43 7.25
N THR A 226 1.10 2.43 7.31
CA THR A 226 1.36 3.80 7.80
C THR A 226 0.60 4.17 9.06
N THR A 227 -0.22 3.26 9.57
CA THR A 227 -0.99 3.50 10.79
C THR A 227 -0.76 2.37 11.80
N SER A 228 -0.83 2.72 13.09
CA SER A 228 -0.72 1.73 14.16
C SER A 228 -1.89 0.75 14.16
N CYS A 229 -1.68 -0.46 14.69
CA CYS A 229 -2.75 -1.42 14.91
C CYS A 229 -3.14 -1.49 16.40
N PHE A 230 -4.35 -1.97 16.68
CA PHE A 230 -4.79 -2.26 18.05
C PHE A 230 -4.30 -3.67 18.45
N ALA A 231 -3.42 -3.76 19.45
CA ALA A 231 -2.80 -5.02 19.81
C ALA A 231 -3.83 -6.11 20.19
N GLY A 232 -3.67 -7.30 19.61
CA GLY A 232 -4.60 -8.42 19.80
C GLY A 232 -6.00 -8.20 19.20
N LYS A 233 -6.24 -7.13 18.42
CA LYS A 233 -7.53 -6.86 17.75
C LYS A 233 -7.39 -6.96 16.24
N GLY A 234 -7.63 -8.15 15.69
CA GLY A 234 -7.64 -8.37 14.24
C GLY A 234 -8.86 -7.71 13.55
N LYS A 235 -8.75 -7.42 12.25
CA LYS A 235 -9.73 -6.65 11.45
C LYS A 235 -11.12 -7.31 11.30
N VAL A 236 -11.19 -8.63 11.45
CA VAL A 236 -12.44 -9.40 11.29
C VAL A 236 -13.51 -8.97 12.28
N ARG A 237 -13.15 -8.72 13.55
CA ARG A 237 -14.13 -8.35 14.58
C ARG A 237 -14.65 -6.91 14.39
N PRO A 238 -13.79 -5.88 14.19
CA PRO A 238 -14.19 -4.55 13.74
C PRO A 238 -15.14 -4.58 12.54
N LEU A 239 -14.83 -5.38 11.50
CA LEU A 239 -15.69 -5.49 10.32
C LEU A 239 -17.07 -6.07 10.65
N LYS A 240 -17.16 -7.07 11.53
CA LYS A 240 -18.46 -7.62 11.98
C LYS A 240 -19.32 -6.57 12.67
N PHE A 241 -18.72 -5.69 13.48
CA PHE A 241 -19.45 -4.60 14.12
C PHE A 241 -20.01 -3.62 13.09
N LEU A 242 -19.23 -3.24 12.10
CA LEU A 242 -19.68 -2.32 11.05
C LEU A 242 -20.83 -2.89 10.21
N LYS A 243 -20.78 -4.19 9.90
CA LYS A 243 -21.88 -4.87 9.19
C LYS A 243 -23.21 -4.87 9.97
N GLN A 244 -23.17 -4.70 11.29
CA GLN A 244 -24.35 -4.70 12.15
C GLN A 244 -24.84 -3.29 12.49
N ASP A 245 -24.01 -2.27 12.27
CA ASP A 245 -24.29 -0.88 12.62
C ASP A 245 -24.09 0.04 11.40
N PRO A 246 -25.18 0.41 10.69
CA PRO A 246 -25.12 1.33 9.56
C PRO A 246 -24.62 2.72 9.92
N SER A 247 -24.84 3.18 11.17
CA SER A 247 -24.40 4.51 11.60
C SER A 247 -22.88 4.57 11.69
N LEU A 248 -22.26 3.53 12.26
CA LEU A 248 -20.80 3.39 12.27
C LEU A 248 -20.25 3.19 10.86
N SER A 249 -20.93 2.42 10.00
CA SER A 249 -20.53 2.30 8.60
C SER A 249 -20.47 3.66 7.90
N ALA A 250 -21.44 4.54 8.14
CA ALA A 250 -21.41 5.89 7.57
C ALA A 250 -20.20 6.72 8.04
N VAL A 251 -19.77 6.57 9.30
CA VAL A 251 -18.57 7.24 9.85
C VAL A 251 -17.32 6.78 9.11
N PHE A 252 -17.13 5.46 8.97
CA PHE A 252 -15.97 4.92 8.27
C PHE A 252 -15.98 5.23 6.77
N ALA A 253 -17.16 5.34 6.15
CA ALA A 253 -17.29 5.77 4.76
C ALA A 253 -16.92 7.24 4.55
N ARG A 254 -17.03 8.11 5.58
CA ARG A 254 -16.58 9.51 5.53
C ARG A 254 -15.08 9.68 5.74
N LEU A 255 -14.38 8.68 6.26
CA LEU A 255 -12.92 8.78 6.37
C LEU A 255 -12.30 8.97 4.99
N GLY A 256 -11.42 9.96 4.90
CA GLY A 256 -10.72 10.36 3.69
C GLY A 256 -11.55 11.14 2.68
N THR A 257 -12.80 11.54 2.99
CA THR A 257 -13.59 12.41 2.10
C THR A 257 -13.30 13.89 2.29
N SER A 258 -12.66 14.24 3.40
CA SER A 258 -12.20 15.60 3.74
C SER A 258 -10.83 15.53 4.42
N GLU A 259 -10.11 16.65 4.41
CA GLU A 259 -8.83 16.80 5.12
C GLU A 259 -9.01 16.55 6.62
N ASP A 260 -9.99 17.20 7.24
CA ASP A 260 -10.27 17.08 8.67
C ASP A 260 -11.39 16.08 8.98
N VAL A 261 -11.32 15.49 10.17
CA VAL A 261 -12.36 14.64 10.74
C VAL A 261 -13.23 15.48 11.68
N SER A 262 -14.55 15.44 11.49
CA SER A 262 -15.49 16.19 12.33
C SER A 262 -15.43 15.75 13.80
N GLU A 263 -15.75 16.65 14.74
CA GLU A 263 -15.78 16.29 16.17
C GLU A 263 -16.77 15.16 16.46
N ILE A 264 -17.90 15.14 15.74
CA ILE A 264 -18.91 14.08 15.85
C ILE A 264 -18.32 12.74 15.43
N ASP A 265 -17.63 12.68 14.29
CA ASP A 265 -17.00 11.45 13.81
C ASP A 265 -15.88 11.00 14.75
N MET A 266 -15.10 11.92 15.32
CA MET A 266 -14.07 11.63 16.32
C MET A 266 -14.67 10.94 17.56
N LEU A 267 -15.81 11.44 18.07
CA LEU A 267 -16.52 10.84 19.21
C LEU A 267 -17.09 9.46 18.86
N GLN A 268 -17.64 9.29 17.66
CA GLN A 268 -18.16 7.99 17.19
C GLN A 268 -17.04 6.96 17.01
N LEU A 269 -15.87 7.37 16.51
CA LEU A 269 -14.68 6.52 16.43
C LEU A 269 -14.12 6.17 17.82
N GLU A 270 -14.17 7.09 18.79
CA GLU A 270 -13.81 6.80 20.20
C GLU A 270 -14.72 5.72 20.81
N ALA A 271 -16.04 5.86 20.64
CA ALA A 271 -17.01 4.85 21.08
C ALA A 271 -16.85 3.50 20.37
N PHE A 272 -16.53 3.53 19.07
CA PHE A 272 -16.19 2.32 18.33
C PHE A 272 -14.99 1.58 18.93
N VAL A 273 -13.91 2.30 19.28
CA VAL A 273 -12.76 1.70 19.95
C VAL A 273 -13.15 1.10 21.29
N CYS A 274 -14.00 1.77 22.09
CA CYS A 274 -14.53 1.20 23.34
C CYS A 274 -15.20 -0.16 23.10
N THR A 275 -16.01 -0.26 22.04
CA THR A 275 -16.65 -1.51 21.58
C THR A 275 -15.63 -2.59 21.19
N VAL A 276 -14.60 -2.23 20.42
CA VAL A 276 -13.49 -3.15 20.04
C VAL A 276 -12.79 -3.74 21.27
N TYR A 277 -12.70 -2.97 22.36
CA TYR A 277 -12.11 -3.40 23.63
C TYR A 277 -13.10 -4.06 24.59
N GLY A 278 -14.33 -4.33 24.14
CA GLY A 278 -15.35 -5.09 24.87
C GLY A 278 -16.23 -4.25 25.81
N LYS A 279 -16.29 -2.94 25.62
CA LYS A 279 -17.08 -2.00 26.42
C LYS A 279 -17.99 -1.17 25.52
N ALA A 280 -19.01 -1.80 24.93
CA ALA A 280 -19.91 -1.16 23.97
C ALA A 280 -20.81 -0.07 24.56
N SER A 281 -21.04 -0.08 25.87
CA SER A 281 -21.81 0.96 26.58
C SER A 281 -20.99 2.20 26.93
N GLU A 282 -19.69 2.19 26.66
CA GLU A 282 -18.77 3.29 26.97
C GLU A 282 -18.42 4.08 25.72
N ASN A 283 -18.19 5.38 25.89
CA ASN A 283 -17.81 6.30 24.82
C ASN A 283 -16.47 7.00 25.09
N SER A 284 -15.77 6.63 26.17
CA SER A 284 -14.47 7.19 26.52
C SER A 284 -13.41 6.11 26.65
N VAL A 285 -12.39 6.16 25.79
CA VAL A 285 -11.28 5.19 25.85
C VAL A 285 -10.45 5.36 27.11
N ASN A 286 -10.37 6.57 27.68
CA ASN A 286 -9.71 6.81 28.96
C ASN A 286 -10.43 6.10 30.10
N LYS A 287 -11.77 6.13 30.14
CA LYS A 287 -12.56 5.38 31.12
C LYS A 287 -12.40 3.87 30.93
N VAL A 288 -12.49 3.37 29.70
CA VAL A 288 -12.26 1.94 29.40
C VAL A 288 -10.85 1.51 29.82
N ARG A 289 -9.84 2.36 29.58
CA ARG A 289 -8.46 2.13 30.01
C ARG A 289 -8.36 2.05 31.53
N TYR A 290 -8.92 3.04 32.24
CA TYR A 290 -8.96 3.05 33.70
C TYR A 290 -9.67 1.82 34.28
N ASP A 291 -10.83 1.45 33.73
CA ASP A 291 -11.60 0.29 34.20
C ASP A 291 -10.86 -1.03 33.97
N LYS A 292 -10.17 -1.18 32.83
CA LYS A 292 -9.36 -2.37 32.54
C LYS A 292 -8.13 -2.46 33.44
N ILE A 293 -7.45 -1.33 33.67
CA ILE A 293 -6.38 -1.21 34.66
C ILE A 293 -6.94 -1.68 36.00
N ARG A 294 -7.95 -1.00 36.54
CA ARG A 294 -8.58 -1.33 37.84
C ARG A 294 -9.01 -2.79 37.95
N GLN A 295 -9.58 -3.38 36.90
CA GLN A 295 -9.93 -4.81 36.86
C GLN A 295 -8.70 -5.72 36.99
N SER A 296 -7.59 -5.35 36.37
CA SER A 296 -6.32 -6.07 36.46
C SER A 296 -5.70 -6.02 37.87
N PHE A 297 -6.09 -5.04 38.69
CA PHE A 297 -5.70 -4.92 40.10
C PHE A 297 -6.67 -5.57 41.09
N ARG A 298 -7.87 -6.02 40.67
CA ARG A 298 -8.86 -6.58 41.62
C ARG A 298 -8.30 -7.83 42.29
N GLY A 299 -8.18 -7.79 43.62
CA GLY A 299 -7.68 -8.89 44.45
C GLY A 299 -6.17 -8.89 44.71
N ARG A 300 -5.41 -7.88 44.24
CA ARG A 300 -3.98 -7.73 44.54
C ARG A 300 -3.77 -6.62 45.57
N GLN A 301 -3.13 -6.94 46.70
CA GLN A 301 -2.84 -5.97 47.78
C GLN A 301 -1.49 -5.23 47.60
N ASN A 302 -0.60 -5.72 46.73
CA ASN A 302 0.74 -5.17 46.54
C ASN A 302 0.81 -4.27 45.28
N PHE A 303 1.79 -3.37 45.27
CA PHE A 303 2.18 -2.59 44.09
C PHE A 303 2.64 -3.52 42.96
N LEU A 304 2.41 -3.11 41.70
CA LEU A 304 2.85 -3.89 40.53
C LEU A 304 4.36 -4.06 40.53
N SER A 305 4.77 -5.29 40.32
CA SER A 305 6.12 -5.72 39.96
C SER A 305 6.16 -6.09 38.47
N ASN A 306 7.34 -6.09 37.86
CA ASN A 306 7.52 -6.55 36.47
C ASN A 306 7.16 -8.05 36.27
N THR A 307 6.93 -8.78 37.36
CA THR A 307 6.57 -10.21 37.38
C THR A 307 5.06 -10.47 37.43
N ASP A 308 4.23 -9.43 37.52
CA ASP A 308 2.77 -9.54 37.68
C ASP A 308 2.00 -9.98 36.42
N GLY A 309 2.70 -10.13 35.28
CA GLY A 309 2.17 -10.65 34.03
C GLY A 309 1.10 -9.77 33.37
N ILE A 310 0.98 -8.49 33.75
CA ILE A 310 0.01 -7.58 33.16
C ILE A 310 0.54 -7.07 31.82
N ASP A 311 -0.07 -7.55 30.74
CA ASP A 311 0.21 -7.07 29.41
C ASP A 311 -0.54 -5.75 29.13
N PHE A 312 0.17 -4.63 29.31
CA PHE A 312 -0.36 -3.29 29.04
C PHE A 312 -0.68 -3.04 27.56
N THR A 313 -0.22 -3.89 26.64
CA THR A 313 -0.58 -3.78 25.21
C THR A 313 -2.05 -4.08 24.98
N GLN A 314 -2.72 -4.81 25.88
CA GLN A 314 -4.15 -5.13 25.79
C GLN A 314 -5.08 -3.96 26.18
N LEU A 315 -4.53 -2.83 26.61
CA LEU A 315 -5.29 -1.63 26.94
C LEU A 315 -5.61 -0.81 25.68
N PRO A 316 -6.77 -0.14 25.60
CA PRO A 316 -7.02 0.81 24.54
C PRO A 316 -6.03 1.98 24.61
N PRO A 317 -5.78 2.67 23.47
CA PRO A 317 -5.02 3.91 23.49
C PRO A 317 -5.68 4.94 24.41
N CYS A 318 -4.89 5.87 24.97
CA CYS A 318 -5.49 7.05 25.60
C CYS A 318 -6.12 7.95 24.53
N LYS A 319 -7.01 8.86 24.95
CA LYS A 319 -7.75 9.74 24.04
C LYS A 319 -6.84 10.55 23.12
N ALA A 320 -5.76 11.13 23.66
CA ALA A 320 -4.82 11.94 22.88
C ALA A 320 -4.14 11.12 21.76
N VAL A 321 -3.67 9.91 22.08
CA VAL A 321 -3.07 9.00 21.09
C VAL A 321 -4.09 8.53 20.06
N LEU A 322 -5.33 8.24 20.49
CA LEU A 322 -6.40 7.85 19.58
C LEU A 322 -6.76 8.97 18.61
N HIS A 323 -6.80 10.23 19.06
CA HIS A 323 -7.09 11.36 18.18
C HIS A 323 -6.05 11.48 17.05
N LEU A 324 -4.77 11.39 17.38
CA LEU A 324 -3.70 11.39 16.37
C LEU A 324 -3.79 10.17 15.44
N HIS A 325 -4.15 9.00 15.98
CA HIS A 325 -4.39 7.79 15.17
C HIS A 325 -5.56 7.94 14.19
N ILE A 326 -6.68 8.55 14.62
CA ILE A 326 -7.82 8.85 13.75
C ILE A 326 -7.38 9.76 12.60
N LYS A 327 -6.63 10.84 12.89
CA LYS A 327 -6.13 11.76 11.87
C LYS A 327 -5.25 11.05 10.84
N ARG A 328 -4.30 10.22 11.29
CA ARG A 328 -3.45 9.43 10.38
C ARG A 328 -4.25 8.46 9.53
N ALA A 329 -5.24 7.79 10.11
CA ALA A 329 -6.13 6.89 9.38
C ALA A 329 -6.98 7.64 8.33
N ASN A 330 -7.46 8.83 8.66
CA ASN A 330 -8.17 9.71 7.73
C ASN A 330 -7.26 10.09 6.55
N TYR A 331 -6.05 10.55 6.85
CA TYR A 331 -5.05 10.93 5.84
C TYR A 331 -4.71 9.77 4.90
N GLN A 332 -4.43 8.58 5.45
CA GLN A 332 -4.14 7.41 4.62
C GLN A 332 -5.33 7.04 3.72
N THR A 333 -6.55 7.19 4.23
CA THR A 333 -7.76 6.91 3.45
C THR A 333 -7.97 7.97 2.35
N LEU A 334 -7.69 9.24 2.64
CA LEU A 334 -7.71 10.33 1.65
C LEU A 334 -6.73 10.04 0.52
N LEU A 335 -5.48 9.67 0.87
CA LEU A 335 -4.47 9.26 -0.10
C LEU A 335 -4.98 8.14 -1.01
N TRP A 336 -5.54 7.07 -0.44
CA TRP A 336 -6.09 5.96 -1.22
C TRP A 336 -7.27 6.34 -2.10
N ARG A 337 -8.18 7.21 -1.63
CA ARG A 337 -9.33 7.70 -2.42
C ARG A 337 -8.91 8.56 -3.61
N THR A 338 -7.71 9.13 -3.56
CA THR A 338 -7.17 9.95 -4.66
C THR A 338 -6.25 9.17 -5.63
N SER A 339 -6.22 7.83 -5.54
CA SER A 339 -5.34 6.98 -6.35
C SER A 339 -5.57 7.06 -7.86
N SER A 340 -6.74 7.55 -8.30
CA SER A 340 -7.07 7.76 -9.72
C SER A 340 -6.43 9.03 -10.32
N PHE A 341 -5.88 9.94 -9.49
CA PHE A 341 -5.26 11.18 -9.95
C PHE A 341 -3.75 11.04 -10.10
N GLN A 342 -3.18 11.64 -11.16
CA GLN A 342 -1.73 11.67 -11.38
C GLN A 342 -1.00 12.38 -10.22
N PHE A 343 -1.49 13.57 -9.88
CA PHE A 343 -0.90 14.47 -8.87
C PHE A 343 -2.00 14.88 -7.87
N PRO A 344 -2.37 14.00 -6.92
CA PRO A 344 -3.35 14.36 -5.92
C PRO A 344 -2.85 15.51 -5.04
N ASP A 345 -3.72 16.49 -4.78
CA ASP A 345 -3.46 17.56 -3.83
C ASP A 345 -3.71 17.02 -2.42
N LEU A 346 -2.63 16.65 -1.74
CA LEU A 346 -2.67 16.08 -0.41
C LEU A 346 -2.23 17.12 0.62
N PRO A 347 -2.90 17.19 1.79
CA PRO A 347 -2.51 18.12 2.83
C PRO A 347 -1.14 17.77 3.43
N ASP A 348 -0.57 18.73 4.15
CA ASP A 348 0.68 18.55 4.87
C ASP A 348 0.50 17.53 6.01
N PRO A 349 1.24 16.41 6.01
CA PRO A 349 1.11 15.37 7.04
C PRO A 349 1.34 15.86 8.47
N GLU A 350 2.04 16.97 8.71
CA GLU A 350 2.27 17.47 10.07
C GLU A 350 0.97 17.82 10.83
N LYS A 351 -0.07 18.24 10.10
CA LYS A 351 -1.39 18.53 10.70
C LYS A 351 -2.20 17.27 11.02
N HIS A 352 -1.74 16.12 10.50
CA HIS A 352 -2.46 14.86 10.47
C HIS A 352 -1.85 13.77 11.36
N GLY A 353 -1.03 14.16 12.34
CA GLY A 353 -0.51 13.26 13.37
C GLY A 353 0.90 12.75 13.12
N TRP A 354 1.63 13.42 12.22
CA TRP A 354 3.08 13.33 12.08
C TRP A 354 3.74 14.63 12.52
N ARG A 355 5.06 14.64 12.69
CA ARG A 355 5.85 15.85 12.90
C ARG A 355 7.17 15.75 12.14
N SER A 356 7.71 16.87 11.67
CA SER A 356 9.08 16.88 11.14
C SER A 356 10.11 16.95 12.26
N THR A 357 11.13 16.12 12.11
CA THR A 357 12.38 16.17 12.87
C THR A 357 13.25 17.32 12.37
N PRO A 358 14.26 17.78 13.16
CA PRO A 358 15.23 18.78 12.70
C PRO A 358 15.98 18.40 11.42
N SER A 359 16.08 17.09 11.12
CA SER A 359 16.66 16.57 9.88
C SER A 359 15.72 16.60 8.65
N GLY A 360 14.51 17.14 8.79
CA GLY A 360 13.50 17.18 7.72
C GLY A 360 12.78 15.84 7.46
N ARG A 361 12.92 14.87 8.36
CA ARG A 361 12.22 13.58 8.28
C ARG A 361 10.93 13.62 9.08
N LEU A 362 9.90 12.93 8.61
CA LEU A 362 8.65 12.77 9.37
C LEU A 362 8.78 11.66 10.41
N GLU A 363 8.13 11.84 11.57
CA GLU A 363 7.91 10.79 12.56
C GLU A 363 6.50 10.89 13.14
N ILE A 364 6.02 9.82 13.79
CA ILE A 364 4.73 9.82 14.48
C ILE A 364 4.82 10.75 15.70
N GLN A 365 3.85 11.68 15.81
CA GLN A 365 3.78 12.65 16.92
C GLN A 365 3.47 12.01 18.27
#